data_AF-A0A1J3GHL6-F1
#
_entry.id   AF-A0A1J3GHL6-F1
#
_cell.length_a   1.000
_cell.length_b   1.000
_cell.length_c   1.000
_cell.angle_alpha   90.00
_cell.angle_beta   90.00
_cell.angle_gamma   90.00
#
_symmetry.space_group_name_H-M   'P 1'
#
loop_
_entity.id
_entity.type
_entity.pdbx_description
1 polymer ?
#
loop_
_entity_poly.entity_id
_entity_poly.type
_entity_poly.pdbx_seq_one_letter_code
_entity_poly.pdbx_strand_id
1 'polypeptide(L)' 'ILASNTSTIDMDVIGEKTNSQDRIVGAHFFSPAHIMTLLEIVRSKNTSSQMILDLMALGKTMKKVPVVVGNCKAYAVSN' A
#
# COMPACT_ATOMS: atom_id res chain seq x y z
N ILE A 1 -5.53 -3.56 -9.94
CA ILE A 1 -4.79 -3.21 -8.71
C ILE A 1 -3.89 -4.40 -8.39
N LEU A 2 -2.58 -4.22 -8.33
CA LEU A 2 -1.62 -5.21 -7.86
C LEU A 2 -1.09 -4.73 -6.51
N ALA A 3 -1.68 -5.24 -5.43
CA ALA A 3 -1.37 -4.81 -4.07
C ALA A 3 -0.39 -5.79 -3.39
N SER A 4 0.64 -5.26 -2.72
CA SER A 4 1.60 -6.04 -1.94
C SER A 4 1.54 -5.68 -0.45
N ASN A 5 1.56 -6.68 0.43
CA ASN A 5 1.59 -6.49 1.89
C ASN A 5 3.03 -6.45 2.45
N THR A 6 4.02 -6.11 1.64
CA THR A 6 5.41 -6.07 2.10
C THR A 6 5.64 -4.97 3.14
N SER A 7 6.45 -5.26 4.15
CA SER A 7 6.85 -4.31 5.18
C SER A 7 8.29 -3.79 5.00
N THR A 8 9.13 -4.48 4.23
CA THR A 8 10.58 -4.22 4.13
C THR A 8 11.14 -4.16 2.70
N ILE A 9 10.39 -4.67 1.72
CA ILE A 9 10.81 -4.69 0.32
C ILE A 9 10.34 -3.41 -0.38
N ASP A 10 11.24 -2.80 -1.12
CA ASP A 10 10.99 -1.60 -1.92
C ASP A 10 9.94 -1.87 -3.02
N MET A 11 8.92 -1.01 -3.10
CA MET A 11 7.86 -1.10 -4.11
C MET A 11 8.35 -0.89 -5.54
N ASP A 12 9.40 -0.09 -5.73
CA ASP A 12 9.98 0.14 -7.05
C ASP A 12 10.62 -1.16 -7.59
N VAL A 13 11.27 -1.94 -6.70
CA VAL A 13 11.87 -3.25 -7.05
C VAL A 13 10.81 -4.28 -7.39
N ILE A 14 9.69 -4.31 -6.66
CA ILE A 14 8.58 -5.23 -6.93
C ILE A 14 7.96 -4.96 -8.31
N GLY A 15 7.95 -3.70 -8.75
CA GLY A 15 7.41 -3.33 -10.05
C GLY A 15 8.35 -3.46 -11.23
N GLU A 16 9.65 -3.56 -11.00
CA GLU A 16 10.69 -3.53 -12.04
C GLU A 16 10.48 -4.59 -13.14
N LYS A 17 10.03 -5.80 -12.76
CA LYS A 17 9.79 -6.91 -13.70
C LYS A 17 8.38 -6.95 -14.29
N THR A 18 7.59 -5.90 -14.12
CA THR A 18 6.21 -5.85 -14.60
C THR A 18 6.05 -4.74 -15.64
N ASN A 19 5.14 -4.91 -16.60
CA ASN A 19 4.78 -3.84 -17.55
C ASN A 19 3.62 -2.96 -17.04
N SER A 20 3.36 -2.97 -15.73
CA SER A 20 2.19 -2.33 -15.13
C SER A 20 2.55 -1.68 -13.80
N GLN A 21 3.67 -0.96 -13.76
CA GLN A 21 4.17 -0.32 -12.54
C GLN A 21 3.18 0.73 -12.00
N ASP A 22 2.34 1.29 -12.86
CA ASP A 22 1.25 2.21 -12.54
C ASP A 22 0.13 1.58 -11.70
N ARG A 23 0.03 0.24 -11.73
CA ARG A 23 -0.97 -0.57 -11.02
C ARG A 23 -0.42 -1.19 -9.73
N ILE A 24 0.86 -0.98 -9.43
CA ILE A 24 1.53 -1.53 -8.23
C ILE A 24 1.42 -0.55 -7.08
N VAL A 25 1.03 -1.07 -5.91
CA VAL A 25 0.78 -0.30 -4.70
C VAL A 25 1.01 -1.20 -3.48
N GLY A 26 1.49 -0.65 -2.38
CA GLY A 26 1.55 -1.36 -1.11
C GLY A 26 0.24 -1.23 -0.36
N ALA A 27 -0.24 -2.33 0.21
CA ALA A 27 -1.39 -2.38 1.09
C ALA A 27 -0.96 -3.11 2.37
N HIS A 28 -0.34 -2.36 3.28
CA HIS A 28 0.24 -2.91 4.49
C HIS A 28 -0.82 -2.98 5.60
N PHE A 29 -1.13 -4.22 5.98
CA PHE A 29 -2.04 -4.54 7.08
C PHE A 29 -1.26 -4.83 8.35
N PHE A 30 -1.77 -4.33 9.46
CA PHE A 30 -1.19 -4.59 10.78
C PHE A 30 -1.77 -5.88 11.36
N SER A 31 -0.92 -6.73 11.92
CA SER A 31 -1.37 -7.94 12.60
C SER A 31 -1.87 -7.61 14.01
N PRO A 32 -3.04 -8.13 14.46
CA PRO A 32 -3.96 -9.01 13.74
C PRO A 32 -4.85 -8.25 12.73
N ALA A 33 -4.81 -8.65 11.45
CA ALA A 33 -5.40 -7.88 10.36
C ALA A 33 -6.93 -7.71 10.43
N HIS A 34 -7.64 -8.59 11.14
CA HIS A 34 -9.10 -8.50 11.32
C HIS A 34 -9.50 -7.59 12.49
N ILE A 35 -8.57 -7.29 13.41
CA ILE A 35 -8.80 -6.42 14.57
C ILE A 35 -8.27 -5.01 14.27
N MET A 36 -7.08 -4.94 13.66
CA MET A 36 -6.42 -3.67 13.39
C MET A 36 -7.16 -2.89 12.32
N THR A 37 -7.52 -1.66 12.68
CA THR A 37 -8.24 -0.73 11.81
C THR A 37 -7.32 -0.03 10.84
N LEU A 38 -6.02 0.09 11.12
CA LEU A 38 -5.07 0.80 10.27
C LEU A 38 -4.75 0.00 8.99
N LEU A 39 -4.75 0.71 7.86
CA LEU A 39 -4.28 0.23 6.56
C LEU A 39 -3.32 1.27 5.97
N GLU A 40 -2.06 0.92 5.80
CA GLU A 40 -1.09 1.79 5.14
C GLU A 40 -1.09 1.52 3.63
N ILE A 41 -1.47 2.54 2.86
CA ILE A 41 -1.40 2.53 1.40
C ILE A 41 -0.07 3.14 0.99
N VAL A 42 0.86 2.31 0.55
CA VAL A 42 2.17 2.76 0.11
C VAL A 42 2.15 3.04 -1.38
N ARG A 43 2.45 4.28 -1.76
CA ARG A 43 2.65 4.64 -3.18
C ARG A 43 4.12 4.51 -3.60
N SER A 44 4.36 3.88 -4.74
CA SER A 44 5.64 3.91 -5.45
C SER A 44 5.72 5.16 -6.32
N LYS A 45 6.86 5.40 -6.99
CA LYS A 45 7.00 6.55 -7.91
C LYS A 45 6.02 6.51 -9.07
N ASN A 46 5.69 5.30 -9.52
CA ASN A 46 4.88 5.08 -10.71
C ASN A 46 3.41 4.84 -10.38
N THR A 47 3.03 4.58 -9.13
CA THR A 47 1.64 4.31 -8.74
C THR A 47 0.72 5.45 -9.18
N SER A 48 -0.30 5.10 -9.97
CA SER A 48 -1.28 6.08 -10.43
C SER A 48 -2.18 6.58 -9.28
N SER A 49 -2.59 7.84 -9.34
CA SER A 49 -3.50 8.44 -8.35
C SER A 49 -4.84 7.71 -8.27
N GLN A 50 -5.33 7.16 -9.40
CA GLN A 50 -6.55 6.37 -9.43
C GLN A 50 -6.44 5.11 -8.54
N MET A 51 -5.30 4.40 -8.58
CA MET A 51 -5.09 3.22 -7.72
C MET A 51 -5.11 3.57 -6.23
N ILE A 52 -4.56 4.73 -5.87
CA ILE A 52 -4.59 5.22 -4.48
C ILE A 52 -6.05 5.47 -4.04
N LEU A 53 -6.84 6.14 -4.89
CA LEU A 53 -8.25 6.41 -4.62
C LEU A 53 -9.07 5.12 -4.48
N ASP A 54 -8.84 4.15 -5.37
CA ASP A 54 -9.52 2.85 -5.35
C ASP A 54 -9.20 2.08 -4.05
N LEU A 55 -7.93 2.07 -3.61
CA LEU A 55 -7.56 1.45 -2.33
C LEU A 55 -8.12 2.20 -1.13
N MET A 56 -8.19 3.53 -1.17
CA MET A 56 -8.83 4.28 -0.09
C MET A 56 -10.30 3.95 0.04
N ALA A 57 -11.01 3.83 -1.10
CA ALA A 57 -12.40 3.40 -1.10
C ALA A 57 -12.55 1.97 -0.58
N LEU A 58 -11.69 1.05 -1.03
CA LEU A 58 -11.68 -0.34 -0.57
C LEU A 58 -11.40 -0.45 0.94
N GLY A 59 -10.43 0.30 1.46
CA GLY A 59 -10.09 0.36 2.87
C GLY A 59 -11.28 0.79 3.73
N LYS A 60 -11.99 1.84 3.30
CA LYS A 60 -13.22 2.30 3.98
C LYS A 60 -14.32 1.24 3.96
N THR A 61 -14.54 0.55 2.84
CA THR A 61 -15.51 -0.55 2.74
C THR A 61 -15.18 -1.70 3.68
N MET A 62 -13.88 -1.97 3.90
CA MET A 62 -13.41 -2.96 4.88
C MET A 62 -13.46 -2.46 6.34
N LYS A 63 -14.07 -1.30 6.61
CA LYS A 63 -14.08 -0.64 7.92
C LYS A 63 -12.68 -0.37 8.49
N LYS A 64 -11.71 -0.14 7.59
CA LYS A 64 -10.34 0.27 7.94
C LYS A 64 -10.18 1.78 7.80
N VAL A 65 -9.12 2.29 8.39
CA VAL A 65 -8.62 3.66 8.30
C VAL A 65 -7.43 3.65 7.35
N PRO A 66 -7.65 3.91 6.04
CA PRO A 66 -6.57 3.98 5.07
C PRO A 66 -5.75 5.26 5.24
N VAL A 67 -4.43 5.14 5.29
CA VAL A 67 -3.48 6.27 5.32
C VAL A 67 -2.51 6.12 4.16
N VAL A 68 -2.34 7.17 3.35
CA VAL A 68 -1.39 7.16 2.24
C VAL A 68 -0.01 7.54 2.75
N VAL A 69 0.96 6.66 2.54
CA VAL A 69 2.36 6.85 2.94
C VAL A 69 3.29 6.78 1.72
N GLY A 70 4.41 7.49 1.76
CA GLY A 70 5.45 7.40 0.74
C GLY A 70 6.29 6.12 0.91
N ASN A 71 6.81 5.59 -0.20
CA ASN A 71 7.81 4.53 -0.22
C ASN A 71 9.13 5.02 0.43
N CYS A 72 9.27 4.83 1.74
CA CYS A 72 10.50 5.10 2.48
C CYS A 72 10.86 3.85 3.29
N LYS A 73 12.15 3.50 3.37
CA LYS A 73 12.62 2.30 4.07
C LYS A 73 12.23 2.41 5.56
N ALA A 74 11.37 1.50 6.01
CA ALA A 74 10.61 1.50 7.28
C ALA A 74 9.33 2.36 7.25
N TYR A 75 8.18 1.72 7.10
CA TYR A 75 6.88 2.42 7.08
C TYR A 75 6.46 2.93 8.46
N ALA A 76 5.66 4.00 8.45
CA ALA A 76 5.58 5.09 9.45
C ALA A 76 5.23 4.71 10.90
N VAL A 77 4.83 3.47 11.17
CA VAL A 77 4.48 2.97 12.52
C VAL A 77 5.59 2.10 13.14
N SER A 78 6.58 1.66 12.36
CA SER A 78 7.68 0.80 12.85
C SER A 78 8.92 1.57 13.31
N ASN A 79 8.73 2.75 13.92
CA ASN A 79 9.80 3.57 14.50
C ASN A 79 9.44 3.99 15.93
#